data_AF-A0A1U7CKL8-F1
#
_entry.id   AF-A0A1U7CKL8-F1
#
_cell.length_a   1.000
_cell.length_b   1.000
_cell.length_c   1.000
_cell.angle_alpha   90.00
_cell.angle_beta   90.00
_cell.angle_gamma   90.00
#
_symmetry.space_group_name_H-M   'P 1'
#
loop_
_entity.id
_entity.type
_entity.pdbx_description
1 polymer ?
#
loop_
_entity_poly.entity_id
_entity_poly.type
_entity_poly.pdbx_seq_one_letter_code
_entity_poly.pdbx_strand_id
1 'polypeptide(L)'
;MSHTHASPALERFLESVVRQLPREAVEAMADLRPPFDEHVDDAVADEVIHLFQAKAKAAIHESLAGPLPDEPDFNEETKQVLRDAREGKGLVRYDNWDELFADLGM
;
A
#
# COMPACT_ATOMS: atom_id res chain seq x y z
N MET A 1 -21.03 13.06 -12.93
CA MET A 1 -19.66 13.49 -12.61
C MET A 1 -18.75 12.34 -12.98
N SER A 2 -17.88 12.54 -13.96
CA SER A 2 -17.08 11.46 -14.54
C SER A 2 -15.98 11.06 -13.55
N HIS A 3 -15.99 9.80 -13.11
CA HIS A 3 -14.86 9.19 -12.45
C HIS A 3 -13.76 8.99 -13.50
N THR A 4 -12.96 10.02 -13.75
CA THR A 4 -11.73 9.87 -14.51
C THR A 4 -10.80 9.04 -13.63
N HIS A 5 -10.68 7.74 -13.93
CA HIS A 5 -9.66 6.92 -13.31
C HIS A 5 -8.31 7.52 -13.67
N ALA A 6 -7.54 7.94 -12.66
CA ALA A 6 -6.17 8.37 -12.85
C ALA A 6 -5.39 7.30 -13.61
N SER A 7 -4.54 7.72 -14.54
CA SER A 7 -3.71 6.78 -15.29
C SER A 7 -2.89 5.91 -14.32
N PRO A 8 -2.77 4.59 -14.54
CA PRO A 8 -1.95 3.71 -13.70
C PRO A 8 -0.50 4.18 -13.54
N ALA A 9 0.03 4.90 -14.54
CA ALA A 9 1.36 5.49 -14.47
C ALA A 9 1.45 6.63 -13.44
N LEU A 10 0.43 7.49 -13.39
CA LEU A 10 0.34 8.59 -12.42
C LEU A 10 0.22 8.04 -11.00
N GLU A 11 -0.61 7.01 -10.80
CA GLU A 11 -0.77 6.38 -9.49
C GLU A 11 0.55 5.80 -8.95
N ARG A 12 1.29 5.06 -9.79
CA ARG A 12 2.60 4.48 -9.41
C ARG A 12 3.64 5.56 -9.15
N PHE A 13 3.62 6.64 -9.93
CA PHE A 13 4.51 7.77 -9.72
C PHE A 13 4.26 8.43 -8.37
N LEU A 14 3.00 8.78 -8.06
CA LEU A 14 2.66 9.41 -6.79
C LEU A 14 2.96 8.50 -5.59
N GLU A 15 2.72 7.20 -5.71
CA GLU A 15 3.12 6.23 -4.69
C GLU A 15 4.64 6.22 -4.47
N SER A 16 5.43 6.22 -5.55
CA SER A 16 6.89 6.29 -5.47
C SER A 16 7.40 7.58 -4.82
N VAL A 17 6.73 8.71 -5.08
CA VAL A 17 7.02 10.00 -4.45
C VAL A 17 6.72 9.93 -2.95
N VAL A 18 5.54 9.47 -2.56
CA VAL A 18 5.15 9.36 -1.14
C VAL A 18 6.14 8.50 -0.35
N ARG A 19 6.60 7.38 -0.92
CA ARG A 19 7.59 6.48 -0.28
C ARG A 19 8.97 7.11 -0.06
N GLN A 20 9.30 8.16 -0.81
CA GLN A 20 10.60 8.84 -0.72
C GLN A 20 10.56 10.08 0.19
N LEU A 21 9.37 10.52 0.61
CA LEU A 21 9.22 11.69 1.47
C LEU A 21 9.47 11.36 2.95
N PRO A 22 9.96 12.33 3.74
CA PRO A 22 10.00 12.21 5.19
C PRO A 22 8.60 11.96 5.77
N ARG A 23 8.52 11.21 6.87
CA ARG A 23 7.25 10.84 7.50
C ARG A 23 6.40 12.05 7.85
N GLU A 24 7.03 13.09 8.39
CA GLU A 24 6.37 14.34 8.79
C GLU A 24 5.73 15.05 7.59
N ALA A 25 6.37 14.96 6.42
CA ALA A 25 5.82 15.50 5.17
C ALA A 25 4.65 14.67 4.66
N VAL A 26 4.70 13.34 4.79
CA VAL A 26 3.58 12.45 4.43
C VAL A 26 2.37 12.70 5.34
N GLU A 27 2.58 12.85 6.65
CA GLU A 27 1.54 13.16 7.63
C GLU A 27 0.89 14.53 7.35
N ALA A 28 1.71 15.58 7.15
CA ALA A 28 1.22 16.90 6.79
C ALA A 28 0.39 16.87 5.48
N MET A 29 0.79 16.05 4.52
CA MET A 29 0.07 15.90 3.26
C MET A 29 -1.24 15.14 3.41
N ALA A 30 -1.30 14.12 4.26
CA ALA A 30 -2.53 13.39 4.54
C ALA A 30 -3.58 14.26 5.23
N ASP A 31 -3.14 15.19 6.09
CA ASP A 31 -4.00 16.10 6.84
C ASP A 31 -4.30 17.42 6.13
N LEU A 32 -3.72 17.65 4.96
CA LEU A 32 -3.91 18.87 4.19
C LEU A 32 -5.40 19.06 3.84
N ARG A 33 -5.97 20.22 4.19
CA ARG A 33 -7.37 20.57 3.92
C ARG A 33 -7.46 21.69 2.88
N PRO A 34 -8.44 21.63 1.95
CA PRO A 34 -8.71 22.75 1.05
C PRO A 34 -9.09 24.03 1.82
N PRO A 35 -8.92 25.21 1.20
CA PRO A 35 -8.43 25.43 -0.16
C PRO A 35 -6.90 25.40 -0.25
N PHE A 36 -6.37 24.87 -1.37
CA PHE A 36 -4.93 24.67 -1.54
C PHE A 36 -4.20 25.91 -2.10
N ASP A 37 -4.90 26.77 -2.83
CA ASP A 37 -4.62 28.19 -3.05
C ASP A 37 -5.83 28.77 -3.79
N GLU A 38 -6.43 29.87 -3.33
CA GLU A 38 -7.58 30.48 -4.02
C GLU A 38 -7.21 31.11 -5.38
N HIS A 39 -5.91 31.25 -5.66
CA HIS A 39 -5.40 31.91 -6.87
C HIS A 39 -5.10 30.93 -8.00
N VAL A 40 -5.20 29.62 -7.75
CA VAL A 40 -5.02 28.56 -8.72
C VAL A 40 -6.37 27.86 -8.91
N ASP A 41 -7.24 28.51 -9.68
CA ASP A 41 -8.56 27.97 -10.06
C ASP A 41 -8.39 26.91 -11.16
N ASP A 42 -7.61 25.86 -10.87
CA ASP A 42 -7.28 24.77 -11.79
C ASP A 42 -7.76 23.43 -11.22
N ALA A 43 -8.89 22.96 -11.76
CA ALA A 43 -9.48 21.68 -11.40
C ALA A 43 -8.52 20.48 -11.54
N VAL A 44 -7.51 20.58 -12.41
CA VAL A 44 -6.49 19.54 -12.57
C VAL A 44 -5.53 19.54 -11.38
N ALA A 45 -5.17 20.71 -10.87
CA ALA A 45 -4.31 20.83 -9.68
C ALA A 45 -5.01 20.22 -8.46
N ASP A 46 -6.29 20.53 -8.25
CA ASP A 46 -7.10 19.95 -7.18
C ASP A 46 -7.20 18.42 -7.28
N GLU A 47 -7.38 17.89 -8.49
CA GLU A 47 -7.43 16.44 -8.72
C GLU A 47 -6.09 15.75 -8.37
N VAL A 48 -4.97 16.33 -8.79
CA VAL A 48 -3.63 15.80 -8.46
C VAL A 48 -3.35 15.89 -6.97
N ILE A 49 -3.73 16.98 -6.31
CA ILE A 49 -3.59 17.14 -4.86
C ILE A 49 -4.42 16.08 -4.13
N HIS A 50 -5.67 15.87 -4.52
CA HIS A 50 -6.51 14.83 -3.92
C HIS A 50 -5.96 13.42 -4.12
N LEU A 51 -5.42 13.11 -5.30
CA LEU A 51 -4.77 11.83 -5.56
C LEU A 51 -3.54 11.65 -4.66
N PHE A 52 -2.72 12.69 -4.52
CA PHE A 52 -1.54 12.64 -3.67
C PHE A 52 -1.88 12.48 -2.19
N GLN A 53 -2.92 13.19 -1.70
CA GLN A 53 -3.46 13.00 -0.36
C GLN A 53 -3.96 11.58 -0.12
N ALA A 54 -4.64 10.98 -1.10
CA ALA A 54 -5.12 9.60 -0.99
C ALA A 54 -3.95 8.61 -0.87
N LYS A 55 -2.87 8.81 -1.63
CA LYS A 55 -1.66 7.98 -1.52
C LYS A 55 -0.92 8.21 -0.19
N ALA A 56 -0.85 9.44 0.30
CA ALA A 56 -0.27 9.74 1.61
C ALA A 56 -1.03 9.06 2.76
N LYS A 57 -2.37 9.12 2.75
CA LYS A 57 -3.22 8.41 3.72
C LYS A 57 -3.02 6.90 3.66
N ALA A 58 -2.97 6.33 2.47
CA ALA A 58 -2.72 4.90 2.29
C ALA A 58 -1.36 4.49 2.86
N ALA A 59 -0.31 5.28 2.63
CA ALA A 59 1.03 5.03 3.18
C ALA A 59 1.06 5.10 4.72
N ILE A 60 0.32 6.03 5.33
CA ILE A 60 0.17 6.08 6.79
C ILE A 60 -0.57 4.84 7.29
N HIS A 61 -1.66 4.45 6.64
CA HIS A 61 -2.41 3.24 7.00
C HIS A 61 -1.58 1.96 6.86
N GLU A 62 -0.76 1.83 5.81
CA GLU A 62 0.16 0.71 5.61
C GLU A 62 1.28 0.71 6.67
N SER A 63 1.81 1.89 7.02
CA SER A 63 2.75 2.06 8.14
C SER A 63 2.13 1.72 9.50
N LEU A 64 0.83 1.93 9.66
CA LEU A 64 0.06 1.55 10.85
C LEU A 64 -0.42 0.10 10.80
N ALA A 65 -0.36 -0.55 9.63
CA ALA A 65 -0.58 -1.98 9.43
C ALA A 65 0.67 -2.81 9.79
N GLY A 66 1.47 -2.32 10.75
CA GLY A 66 2.23 -3.21 11.62
C GLY A 66 1.29 -4.17 12.35
N PRO A 67 1.82 -5.19 13.04
CA PRO A 67 0.99 -6.06 13.88
C PRO A 67 0.10 -5.17 14.76
N LEU A 68 -1.19 -5.53 14.86
CA LEU A 68 -2.09 -4.79 15.75
C LEU A 68 -1.45 -4.71 17.14
N PRO A 69 -1.69 -3.65 17.93
CA PRO A 69 -1.03 -3.46 19.23
C PRO A 69 -1.08 -4.68 20.16
N ASP A 70 -2.08 -5.55 19.96
CA ASP A 70 -2.35 -6.77 20.74
C ASP A 70 -2.16 -8.07 19.93
N GLU A 71 -1.67 -8.01 18.69
CA GLU A 71 -1.40 -9.21 17.91
C GLU A 71 -0.12 -9.88 18.42
N PRO A 72 -0.19 -11.15 18.83
CA PRO A 72 0.98 -11.85 19.35
C PRO A 72 2.03 -11.99 18.26
N ASP A 73 3.30 -11.79 18.62
CA ASP A 73 4.42 -12.08 17.73
C ASP A 73 4.34 -13.52 17.24
N PHE A 74 4.68 -13.73 15.95
CA PHE A 74 4.93 -15.06 15.44
C PHE A 74 5.96 -15.78 16.32
N ASN A 75 5.71 -17.06 16.62
CA ASN A 75 6.72 -17.88 17.28
C ASN A 75 7.96 -18.05 16.37
N GLU A 76 9.07 -18.51 16.94
CA GLU A 76 10.34 -18.62 16.19
C GLU A 76 10.25 -19.62 15.02
N GLU A 77 9.41 -20.64 15.15
CA GLU A 77 9.14 -21.60 14.08
C GLU A 77 8.50 -20.92 12.86
N THR A 78 7.44 -20.13 13.07
CA THR A 78 6.74 -19.42 11.99
C THR A 78 7.65 -18.37 11.35
N LYS A 79 8.43 -17.65 12.17
CA LYS A 79 9.44 -16.70 11.66
C LYS A 79 10.46 -17.40 10.77
N GLN A 80 10.87 -18.62 11.12
CA GLN A 80 11.80 -19.40 10.32
C GLN A 80 11.19 -19.87 9.01
N VAL A 81 9.97 -20.39 9.03
CA VAL A 81 9.23 -20.78 7.81
C VAL A 81 9.07 -19.61 6.85
N LEU A 82 8.77 -18.41 7.36
CA LEU A 82 8.66 -17.20 6.54
C LEU A 82 10.01 -16.78 5.94
N ARG A 83 11.12 -16.94 6.66
CA ARG A 83 12.47 -16.71 6.13
C ARG A 83 12.81 -17.70 5.02
N ASP A 84 12.55 -18.98 5.25
CA ASP A 84 12.81 -20.05 4.28
C ASP A 84 11.98 -19.86 3.00
N ALA A 85 10.71 -19.51 3.13
CA ALA A 85 9.83 -19.19 2.01
C ALA A 85 10.36 -18.02 1.16
N ARG A 86 10.86 -16.95 1.79
CA ARG A 86 11.47 -15.81 1.08
C ARG A 86 12.72 -16.21 0.29
N GLU A 87 13.44 -17.21 0.77
CA GLU A 87 14.61 -17.80 0.10
C GLU A 87 14.23 -18.89 -0.92
N GLY A 88 12.93 -19.13 -1.13
CA GLY A 88 12.42 -20.15 -2.06
C GLY A 88 12.57 -21.59 -1.54
N LYS A 89 12.87 -21.78 -0.25
CA LYS A 89 13.01 -23.10 0.38
C LYS A 89 11.66 -23.63 0.83
N GLY A 90 11.41 -24.91 0.61
CA GLY A 90 10.19 -25.58 1.07
C GLY A 90 8.90 -25.12 0.38
N LEU A 91 9.01 -24.38 -0.73
CA LEU A 91 7.86 -23.97 -1.53
C LEU A 91 7.56 -25.01 -2.61
N VAL A 92 6.28 -25.37 -2.72
CA VAL A 92 5.75 -26.17 -3.83
C VAL A 92 4.93 -25.25 -4.71
N ARG A 93 5.10 -25.39 -6.03
CA ARG A 93 4.31 -24.68 -7.02
C ARG A 93 3.26 -25.63 -7.59
N TYR A 94 2.02 -25.18 -7.64
CA TYR A 94 0.92 -25.87 -8.30
C TYR A 94 0.45 -25.03 -9.48
N ASP A 95 -0.02 -25.69 -10.54
CA ASP A 95 -0.47 -25.00 -11.74
C ASP A 95 -1.94 -24.56 -11.65
N ASN A 96 -2.70 -25.17 -10.73
CA ASN A 96 -4.10 -24.86 -10.47
C ASN A 96 -4.50 -25.23 -9.02
N TRP A 97 -5.71 -24.84 -8.65
CA TRP A 97 -6.26 -25.09 -7.32
C TRP A 97 -6.57 -26.56 -7.06
N ASP A 98 -6.97 -27.32 -8.09
CA ASP A 98 -7.33 -28.73 -7.94
C ASP A 98 -6.11 -29.56 -7.51
N GLU A 99 -4.93 -29.27 -8.06
CA GLU A 99 -3.66 -29.88 -7.66
C GLU A 99 -3.28 -29.55 -6.21
N LEU A 100 -3.45 -28.29 -5.78
CA LEU A 100 -3.19 -27.88 -4.40
C LEU A 100 -4.08 -28.65 -3.43
N PHE A 101 -5.39 -28.72 -3.70
CA PHE A 101 -6.33 -29.37 -2.79
C PHE A 101 -6.10 -30.88 -2.73
N ALA A 102 -5.79 -31.52 -3.86
CA ALA A 102 -5.45 -32.94 -3.91
C ALA A 102 -4.22 -33.27 -3.04
N ASP A 103 -3.18 -32.43 -3.06
CA ASP A 103 -1.97 -32.64 -2.25
C ASP A 103 -2.20 -32.39 -0.75
N LEU A 104 -3.09 -31.45 -0.41
CA LEU A 104 -3.53 -31.19 0.97
C LEU A 104 -4.55 -32.22 1.49
N GLY A 105 -5.00 -33.16 0.64
CA GLY A 105 -5.98 -34.18 1.00
C GLY A 105 -7.39 -33.64 1.25
N MET A 106 -7.75 -32.53 0.58
CA MET A 106 -9.04 -31.86 0.67
C MET A 106 -9.91 -32.06 -0.56
#